data_AF-A0A2E9ZSB3-F1
#
_entry.id   AF-A0A2E9ZSB3-F1
#
_cell.length_a   1.000
_cell.length_b   1.000
_cell.length_c   1.000
_cell.angle_alpha   90.00
_cell.angle_beta   90.00
_cell.angle_gamma   90.00
#
_symmetry.space_group_name_H-M   'P 1'
#
loop_
_entity.id
_entity.type
_entity.pdbx_description
1 polymer ?
#
loop_
_entity_poly.entity_id
_entity_poly.type
_entity_poly.pdbx_seq_one_letter_code
_entity_poly.pdbx_strand_id
1 'polypeptide(L)' 'EKGYRLVGDVDFAAAQPIAGKITPNPGGVGPMTIAMLMRNTVHAAEQQTGKGNPTI' A
#
# COMPACT_ATOMS: atom_id res chain seq x y z
N GLU A 1 -17.27 16.95 12.22
CA GLU A 1 -16.07 16.08 12.26
C GLU A 1 -16.52 14.65 12.53
N LYS A 2 -16.01 13.66 11.78
CA LYS A 2 -16.25 12.26 12.11
C LYS A 2 -15.38 11.90 13.31
N GLY A 3 -15.98 11.70 14.48
CA GLY A 3 -15.33 11.54 15.79
C GLY A 3 -14.53 10.24 15.98
N TYR A 4 -13.80 9.78 14.98
CA TYR A 4 -12.91 8.62 15.08
C TYR A 4 -11.52 8.97 14.51
N ARG A 5 -10.47 8.52 15.19
CA ARG A 5 -9.08 8.66 14.77
C ARG A 5 -8.60 7.32 14.24
N LEU A 6 -8.06 7.30 13.03
CA LEU A 6 -7.41 6.12 12.48
C LEU A 6 -6.06 5.96 13.21
N VAL A 7 -5.94 4.90 14.02
CA VAL A 7 -4.69 4.53 14.70
C VAL A 7 -4.23 3.20 14.11
N GLY A 8 -2.93 3.04 13.87
CA GLY A 8 -2.36 1.78 13.39
C GLY A 8 -2.03 0.83 14.54
N ASP A 9 -1.57 -0.36 14.21
CA ASP A 9 -1.26 -1.41 15.20
C ASP A 9 0.06 -1.15 15.96
N VAL A 10 0.85 -0.16 15.52
CA VAL A 10 2.19 0.14 16.03
C VAL A 10 2.19 1.44 16.82
N ASP A 11 2.82 1.43 18.00
CA ASP A 11 3.20 2.65 18.71
C ASP A 11 4.32 3.37 17.94
N PHE A 12 3.91 4.36 17.16
CA PHE A 12 4.81 5.13 16.30
C PHE A 12 5.90 5.85 17.10
N ALA A 13 5.60 6.33 18.32
CA ALA A 13 6.57 7.08 19.11
C ALA A 13 7.69 6.18 19.66
N ALA A 14 7.34 4.95 20.07
CA ALA A 14 8.31 3.97 20.53
C ALA A 14 9.13 3.37 19.37
N ALA A 15 8.53 3.20 18.18
CA ALA A 15 9.17 2.56 17.04
C ALA A 15 10.02 3.51 16.17
N GLN A 16 9.65 4.80 16.10
CA GLN A 16 10.34 5.81 15.29
C GLN A 16 11.86 5.93 15.52
N PRO A 17 12.39 5.90 16.76
CA PRO A 17 13.85 6.05 16.97
C PRO A 17 14.66 4.78 16.64
N ILE A 18 14.01 3.63 16.52
CA ILE A 18 14.65 2.33 16.24
C ILE A 18 14.55 1.99 14.74
N ALA A 19 13.42 2.34 14.12
CA ALA A 19 13.14 1.98 12.73
C ALA A 19 13.90 2.88 11.74
N GLY A 20 14.68 2.28 10.82
CA GLY A 20 15.35 3.03 9.75
C GLY A 20 14.39 3.65 8.72
N LYS A 21 13.18 3.09 8.57
CA LYS A 21 12.03 3.65 7.82
C LYS A 21 10.73 3.19 8.48
N ILE A 22 9.74 4.07 8.55
CA ILE A 22 8.42 3.78 9.15
C ILE A 22 7.32 4.40 8.28
N THR A 23 6.24 3.67 8.03
CA THR A 23 5.09 4.17 7.26
C THR A 23 4.08 4.84 8.22
N PRO A 24 3.70 6.10 7.99
CA PRO A 24 2.75 6.79 8.86
C PRO A 24 1.33 6.27 8.63
N ASN A 25 0.53 6.25 9.70
CA ASN A 25 -0.91 6.03 9.62
C ASN A 25 -1.62 7.25 10.25
N PRO A 26 -2.54 7.95 9.55
CA PRO A 26 -3.12 7.65 8.24
C PRO A 26 -2.16 7.90 7.05
N GLY A 27 -2.39 7.21 5.93
CA GLY A 27 -1.73 7.51 4.64
C GLY A 27 -0.61 6.55 4.19
N GLY A 28 -0.31 5.51 4.96
CA GLY A 28 0.72 4.52 4.62
C GLY A 28 0.21 3.43 3.67
N VAL A 29 -0.28 2.33 4.24
CA VAL A 29 -0.58 1.10 3.48
C VAL A 29 -1.90 1.15 2.71
N GLY A 30 -2.88 1.94 3.14
CA GLY A 30 -4.20 2.02 2.51
C GLY A 30 -4.15 2.44 1.03
N PRO A 31 -3.47 3.54 0.66
CA PRO A 31 -3.30 3.94 -0.74
C PRO A 31 -2.54 2.91 -1.59
N MET A 32 -1.55 2.23 -0.99
CA MET A 32 -0.79 1.17 -1.69
C MET A 32 -1.66 -0.05 -2.00
N THR A 33 -2.59 -0.43 -1.14
CA THR A 33 -3.53 -1.53 -1.41
C THR A 33 -4.36 -1.26 -2.66
N ILE A 34 -4.90 -0.04 -2.80
CA ILE A 34 -5.67 0.36 -3.98
C ILE A 34 -4.78 0.35 -5.23
N ALA A 35 -3.59 0.92 -5.14
CA ALA A 35 -2.65 0.95 -6.26
C ALA A 35 -2.26 -0.46 -6.74
N MET A 36 -2.00 -1.39 -5.81
CA MET A 36 -1.63 -2.77 -6.15
C MET A 36 -2.79 -3.56 -6.72
N LEU A 37 -4.03 -3.34 -6.25
CA LEU A 37 -5.21 -3.93 -6.87
C LEU A 37 -5.35 -3.50 -8.34
N MET A 38 -5.18 -2.20 -8.62
CA MET A 38 -5.23 -1.68 -9.98
C MET A 38 -4.11 -2.24 -10.86
N ARG A 39 -2.88 -2.28 -10.34
CA ARG A 39 -1.73 -2.89 -11.04
C ARG A 39 -2.00 -4.35 -11.41
N ASN A 40 -2.50 -5.14 -10.45
CA ASN A 40 -2.79 -6.56 -10.66
C ASN A 40 -3.92 -6.76 -11.69
N THR A 41 -4.91 -5.87 -11.68
CA THR A 41 -6.02 -5.90 -12.64
C THR A 41 -5.54 -5.64 -14.06
N VAL A 42 -4.71 -4.60 -14.25
CA VAL A 42 -4.09 -4.30 -15.56
C VAL A 42 -3.21 -5.45 -16.02
N HIS A 43 -2.37 -5.99 -15.14
CA HIS A 43 -1.49 -7.11 -15.46
C HIS A 43 -2.28 -8.35 -15.91
N ALA A 44 -3.38 -8.68 -15.23
CA ALA A 44 -4.25 -9.79 -15.63
C ALA A 44 -4.89 -9.57 -17.00
N ALA A 45 -5.31 -8.34 -17.31
CA ALA A 45 -5.88 -7.99 -18.61
C ALA A 45 -4.84 -8.08 -19.75
N GLU A 46 -3.59 -7.64 -19.51
CA GLU A 46 -2.49 -7.77 -20.46
C GLU A 46 -2.16 -9.25 -20.77
N GLN A 47 -2.15 -10.10 -19.74
CA GLN A 47 -1.94 -11.55 -19.89
C GLN A 47 -3.04 -12.20 -20.72
N GLN A 48 -4.31 -11.84 -20.47
CA GLN A 48 -5.46 -12.39 -21.21
C GLN A 48 -5.49 -11.95 -22.68
N THR A 49 -4.96 -10.76 -22.98
CA THR A 49 -4.96 -10.19 -24.34
C THR A 49 -3.69 -10.55 -25.15
N GLY A 50 -2.80 -11.39 -24.60
CA GLY A 50 -1.55 -11.80 -25.26
C GLY A 50 -0.51 -10.68 -25.38
N LYS A 51 -0.73 -9.53 -24.71
CA LYS A 51 0.19 -8.39 -24.64
C LYS A 51 1.08 -8.47 -23.40
N GLY A 52 1.30 -9.66 -22.85
CA GLY A 52 2.14 -9.84 -21.68
C GLY A 52 3.53 -9.28 -21.97
N ASN A 53 3.89 -8.19 -21.29
CA ASN A 53 5.22 -7.62 -21.39
C ASN A 53 6.22 -8.74 -21.01
N PRO A 54 7.08 -9.21 -21.94
CA PRO A 54 8.12 -10.14 -21.56
C PRO A 54 9.06 -9.37 -20.63
N THR A 55 9.49 -9.99 -19.54
CA THR A 55 10.45 -9.46 -18.55
C THR A 55 9.82 -8.62 -17.41
N ILE A 56 9.39 -9.31 -16.36
CA ILE A 56 9.84 -8.95 -15.01
C ILE A 56 11.00 -9.89 -14.69
#